data_AF-A0A3M8ATK9-F1
#
_entry.id   AF-A0A3M8ATK9-F1
#
_cell.length_a   1.000
_cell.length_b   1.000
_cell.length_c   1.000
_cell.angle_alpha   90.00
_cell.angle_beta   90.00
_cell.angle_gamma   90.00
#
_symmetry.space_group_name_H-M   'P 1'
#
loop_
_entity.id
_entity.type
_entity.pdbx_description
1 polymer ?
#
loop_
_entity_poly.entity_id
_entity_poly.type
_entity_poly.pdbx_seq_one_letter_code
_entity_poly.pdbx_strand_id
1 'polypeptide(L)'
;MDKFIYKKSAGITALAASITEFTYKKHSHKEYAIGVTLRGIQHYTLDGSLQLLYQNGVMLFHPEQAHTGISPYQYFLNCKIERAKQLIEKKRDIYSAVAECGFVDLAHVNKHFKSVYGTTAFEYLSHVNGGGRRPCR
;
A
#
# COMPACT_ATOMS: atom_id res chain seq x y z
N MET A 1 5.54 1.45 -15.29
CA MET A 1 5.48 0.19 -14.50
C MET A 1 6.04 0.51 -13.15
N ASP A 2 5.21 0.46 -12.13
CA ASP A 2 5.65 0.79 -10.79
C ASP A 2 6.47 -0.38 -10.24
N LYS A 3 7.70 -0.09 -9.83
CA LYS A 3 8.66 -1.08 -9.32
C LYS A 3 8.77 -0.90 -7.82
N PHE A 4 8.51 -1.98 -7.08
CA PHE A 4 8.46 -1.96 -5.63
C PHE A 4 9.49 -2.91 -5.03
N ILE A 5 10.24 -2.41 -4.07
CA ILE A 5 11.15 -3.21 -3.25
C ILE A 5 10.66 -3.08 -1.82
N TYR A 6 10.34 -4.22 -1.23
CA TYR A 6 9.87 -4.34 0.14
C TYR A 6 10.82 -5.23 0.93
N LYS A 7 11.21 -4.78 2.12
CA LYS A 7 11.97 -5.59 3.08
C LYS A 7 11.52 -5.27 4.49
N LYS A 8 11.12 -6.30 5.24
CA LYS A 8 10.90 -6.21 6.68
C LYS A 8 11.98 -6.98 7.40
N SER A 9 12.65 -6.32 8.34
CA SER A 9 13.69 -6.92 9.16
C SER A 9 13.84 -6.13 10.45
N ALA A 10 14.02 -6.82 11.58
CA ALA A 10 14.26 -6.20 12.89
C ALA A 10 13.27 -5.08 13.28
N GLY A 11 11.98 -5.26 12.98
CA GLY A 11 10.95 -4.25 13.28
C GLY A 11 10.90 -3.05 12.32
N ILE A 12 11.83 -2.96 11.37
CA ILE A 12 11.88 -1.91 10.34
C ILE A 12 11.15 -2.41 9.09
N THR A 13 10.32 -1.52 8.53
CA THR A 13 9.69 -1.72 7.23
C THR A 13 10.30 -0.75 6.22
N ALA A 14 11.05 -1.28 5.26
CA ALA A 14 11.62 -0.50 4.17
C ALA A 14 10.80 -0.68 2.90
N LEU A 15 10.64 0.44 2.18
CA LEU A 15 9.79 0.55 1.02
C LEU A 15 10.43 1.46 -0.04
N ALA A 16 10.42 1.01 -1.30
CA ALA A 16 10.71 1.85 -2.46
C ALA A 16 9.51 1.86 -3.43
N ALA A 17 9.17 3.04 -3.94
CA ALA A 17 7.93 3.32 -4.64
C ALA A 17 8.13 4.34 -5.77
N SER A 18 7.30 4.23 -6.83
CA SER A 18 7.12 5.27 -7.85
C SER A 18 5.62 5.59 -7.93
N ILE A 19 5.24 6.87 -7.84
CA ILE A 19 3.84 7.33 -7.81
C ILE A 19 3.75 8.62 -8.62
N THR A 20 2.74 8.75 -9.48
CA THR A 20 2.58 9.91 -10.38
C THR A 20 1.41 10.84 -10.03
N GLU A 21 0.26 10.34 -9.54
CA GLU A 21 -0.98 11.15 -9.46
C GLU A 21 -1.88 10.85 -8.25
N PHE A 22 -1.35 10.78 -7.02
CA PHE A 22 -2.23 10.56 -5.86
C PHE A 22 -2.01 11.56 -4.72
N THR A 23 -3.07 12.31 -4.38
CA THR A 23 -3.17 13.15 -3.18
C THR A 23 -4.21 12.56 -2.21
N TYR A 24 -3.79 12.21 -0.98
CA TYR A 24 -4.68 11.62 0.04
C TYR A 24 -5.25 12.65 1.01
N LYS A 25 -6.35 12.25 1.67
CA LYS A 25 -6.86 12.88 2.89
C LYS A 25 -5.83 12.79 4.02
N LYS A 26 -5.91 13.74 4.96
CA LYS A 26 -5.07 13.83 6.17
C LYS A 26 -5.14 12.53 6.99
N HIS A 27 -3.98 12.00 7.41
CA HIS A 27 -3.86 10.73 8.14
C HIS A 27 -2.59 10.68 9.01
N SER A 28 -2.50 9.73 9.94
CA SER A 28 -1.35 9.52 10.83
C SER A 28 -1.17 8.04 11.21
N HIS A 29 0.00 7.68 11.74
CA HIS A 29 0.42 6.28 12.01
C HIS A 29 1.13 6.22 13.35
N LYS A 30 1.21 5.04 13.96
CA LYS A 30 1.84 4.87 15.28
C LYS A 30 3.36 4.72 15.20
N GLU A 31 3.89 4.45 14.01
CA GLU A 31 5.31 4.31 13.76
C GLU A 31 5.97 5.63 13.34
N TYR A 32 7.27 5.75 13.59
CA TYR A 32 8.09 6.73 12.89
C TYR A 32 8.16 6.38 11.41
N ALA A 33 8.00 7.38 10.56
CA ALA A 33 8.08 7.22 9.12
C ALA A 33 9.18 8.12 8.56
N ILE A 34 10.16 7.51 7.88
CA ILE A 34 11.25 8.22 7.20
C ILE A 34 11.13 7.91 5.71
N GLY A 35 11.12 8.94 4.87
CA GLY A 35 11.04 8.81 3.42
C GLY A 35 12.15 9.59 2.74
N VAL A 36 12.58 9.11 1.57
CA VAL A 36 13.51 9.82 0.69
C VAL A 36 12.92 9.90 -0.70
N THR A 37 12.84 11.10 -1.27
CA THR A 37 12.38 11.29 -2.65
C THR A 37 13.50 10.88 -3.61
N LEU A 38 13.45 9.67 -4.15
CA LEU A 38 14.49 9.20 -5.09
C LEU A 38 14.43 9.93 -6.44
N ARG A 39 13.22 10.25 -6.92
CA ARG A 39 12.97 10.93 -8.19
C ARG A 39 11.68 11.76 -8.10
N GLY A 40 11.66 12.90 -8.79
CA GLY A 40 10.49 13.79 -8.85
C GLY A 40 10.38 14.73 -7.66
N ILE A 41 9.16 15.22 -7.41
CA ILE A 41 8.84 16.12 -6.30
C ILE A 41 7.68 15.50 -5.52
N GLN A 42 7.92 15.23 -4.25
CA GLN A 42 6.88 14.79 -3.33
C GLN A 42 6.16 16.02 -2.78
N HIS A 43 4.84 16.05 -2.96
CA HIS A 43 3.97 17.02 -2.30
C HIS A 43 3.34 16.34 -1.08
N TYR A 44 3.39 16.99 0.08
CA TYR A 44 2.67 16.53 1.27
C TYR A 44 2.34 17.73 2.15
N THR A 45 1.30 17.61 2.97
CA THR A 45 0.91 18.62 3.95
C THR A 45 1.33 18.11 5.30
N LEU A 46 2.00 18.95 6.10
CA LEU A 46 2.33 18.68 7.49
C LEU A 46 1.78 19.83 8.33
N ASP A 47 0.98 19.50 9.35
CA ASP A 47 0.40 20.49 10.27
C ASP A 47 -0.35 21.64 9.58
N GLY A 48 -0.94 21.36 8.42
CA GLY A 48 -1.71 22.33 7.63
C GLY A 48 -0.91 23.11 6.58
N SER A 49 0.42 22.98 6.57
CA SER A 49 1.29 23.62 5.58
C SER A 49 1.68 22.64 4.46
N LEU A 50 1.57 23.07 3.20
CA LEU A 50 2.09 22.31 2.06
C LEU A 50 3.62 22.35 2.08
N GLN A 51 4.22 21.17 1.98
CA GLN A 51 5.64 20.93 1.90
C GLN A 51 5.97 20.29 0.56
N LEU A 52 7.07 20.75 -0.03
CA LEU A 52 7.62 20.24 -1.29
C LEU A 52 8.96 19.59 -1.00
N LEU A 53 9.06 18.30 -1.32
CA LEU A 53 10.29 17.54 -1.18
C LEU A 53 10.84 17.18 -2.55
N TYR A 54 11.88 17.89 -2.95
CA TYR A 54 12.62 17.64 -4.19
C TYR A 54 13.43 16.35 -4.10
N GLN A 55 14.03 15.96 -5.21
CA GLN A 55 14.92 14.81 -5.27
C GLN A 55 16.00 14.85 -4.18
N ASN A 56 16.26 13.68 -3.57
CA ASN A 56 17.11 13.46 -2.41
C ASN A 56 16.64 14.13 -1.11
N GLY A 57 15.48 14.78 -1.12
CA GLY A 57 14.84 15.31 0.08
C GLY A 57 14.42 14.19 1.03
N VAL A 58 14.62 14.43 2.33
CA VAL A 58 14.27 13.50 3.42
C VAL A 58 13.06 14.02 4.17
N MET A 59 12.06 13.18 4.38
CA MET A 59 10.90 13.46 5.23
C MET A 59 10.95 12.60 6.49
N LEU A 60 10.49 13.16 7.60
CA LEU A 60 10.27 12.46 8.85
C LEU A 60 8.86 12.80 9.34
N PHE A 61 8.09 11.77 9.68
CA PHE A 61 6.83 11.91 10.38
C PHE A 61 6.95 11.27 11.76
N HIS A 62 6.55 12.04 12.78
CA HIS A 62 6.42 11.52 14.13
C HIS A 62 5.18 10.63 14.25
N PRO A 63 5.16 9.71 15.23
CA PRO A 63 3.96 9.00 15.62
C PRO A 63 2.79 9.96 15.81
N GLU A 64 1.65 9.60 15.24
CA GLU A 64 0.37 10.32 15.28
C GLU A 64 0.37 11.72 14.64
N GLN A 65 1.49 12.15 14.04
CA GLN A 65 1.57 13.42 13.31
C GLN A 65 0.81 13.33 12.00
N ALA A 66 -0.20 14.19 11.88
CA ALA A 66 -1.13 14.15 10.76
C ALA A 66 -0.54 14.81 9.51
N HIS A 67 -0.48 14.05 8.43
CA HIS A 67 0.05 14.48 7.14
C HIS A 67 -0.84 14.04 5.97
N THR A 68 -0.64 14.62 4.78
CA THR A 68 -1.27 14.14 3.53
C THR A 68 -0.26 13.32 2.70
N GLY A 69 -0.75 12.41 1.87
CA GLY A 69 0.06 11.43 1.14
C GLY A 69 -0.28 9.98 1.52
N ILE A 70 0.49 8.99 1.08
CA ILE A 70 0.37 7.62 1.60
C ILE A 70 1.37 7.45 2.72
N SER A 71 0.92 6.94 3.85
CA SER A 71 1.86 6.55 4.87
C SER A 71 2.69 5.39 4.41
N PRO A 72 3.92 5.26 4.89
CA PRO A 72 4.71 4.08 4.58
C PRO A 72 3.98 2.77 4.89
N TYR A 73 3.19 2.74 5.98
CA TYR A 73 2.42 1.57 6.36
C TYR A 73 1.21 1.29 5.44
N GLN A 74 0.41 2.30 5.12
CA GLN A 74 -0.72 2.15 4.20
C GLN A 74 -0.26 1.82 2.79
N TYR A 75 0.86 2.41 2.38
CA TYR A 75 1.47 2.10 1.10
C TYR A 75 1.92 0.64 1.08
N PHE A 76 2.62 0.23 2.13
CA PHE A 76 3.03 -1.14 2.32
C PHE A 76 1.83 -2.09 2.23
N LEU A 77 0.72 -1.79 2.92
CA LEU A 77 -0.50 -2.60 2.84
C LEU A 77 -1.07 -2.66 1.42
N ASN A 78 -1.14 -1.54 0.70
CA ASN A 78 -1.61 -1.51 -0.68
C ASN A 78 -0.72 -2.36 -1.60
N CYS A 79 0.60 -2.29 -1.43
CA CYS A 79 1.54 -3.14 -2.17
C CYS A 79 1.35 -4.63 -1.86
N LYS A 80 1.14 -5.00 -0.59
CA LYS A 80 0.83 -6.39 -0.22
C LYS A 80 -0.46 -6.88 -0.87
N ILE A 81 -1.46 -6.01 -0.95
CA ILE A 81 -2.76 -6.31 -1.56
C ILE A 81 -2.63 -6.48 -3.08
N GLU A 82 -1.87 -5.63 -3.76
CA GLU A 82 -1.60 -5.81 -5.19
C GLU A 82 -0.86 -7.13 -5.46
N ARG A 83 0.13 -7.48 -4.63
CA ARG A 83 0.79 -8.79 -4.75
C ARG A 83 -0.14 -9.95 -4.42
N ALA A 84 -1.01 -9.81 -3.42
CA ALA A 84 -2.02 -10.81 -3.09
C ALA A 84 -2.97 -11.06 -4.25
N LYS A 85 -3.42 -10.00 -4.93
CA LYS A 85 -4.22 -10.10 -6.15
C LYS A 85 -3.49 -10.88 -7.24
N GLN A 86 -2.23 -10.58 -7.51
CA GLN A 86 -1.43 -11.32 -8.52
C GLN A 86 -1.30 -12.82 -8.18
N LEU A 87 -1.16 -13.16 -6.90
CA LEU A 87 -1.12 -14.55 -6.44
C LEU A 87 -2.47 -15.23 -6.61
N ILE A 88 -3.57 -14.55 -6.26
CA ILE A 88 -4.93 -15.05 -6.43
C ILE A 88 -5.23 -15.31 -7.91
N GLU A 89 -4.87 -14.39 -8.82
CA GLU A 89 -5.08 -14.57 -10.26
C GLU A 89 -4.28 -15.75 -10.83
N LYS A 90 -3.04 -15.97 -10.36
CA LYS A 90 -2.13 -17.02 -10.84
C LYS A 90 -2.40 -18.40 -10.24
N LYS A 91 -2.53 -18.49 -8.93
CA LYS A 91 -2.64 -19.76 -8.18
C LYS A 91 -4.07 -20.19 -7.91
N ARG A 92 -5.04 -19.28 -8.09
CA ARG A 92 -6.46 -19.50 -7.76
C ARG A 92 -6.69 -19.93 -6.31
N ASP A 93 -5.80 -19.49 -5.43
CA ASP A 93 -5.85 -19.78 -4.00
C ASP A 93 -5.58 -18.52 -3.18
N ILE A 94 -6.47 -18.23 -2.24
CA ILE A 94 -6.38 -17.08 -1.33
C ILE A 94 -5.42 -17.38 -0.17
N TYR A 95 -5.33 -18.64 0.28
CA TYR A 95 -4.47 -18.98 1.42
C TYR A 95 -2.98 -18.82 1.05
N SER A 96 -2.62 -19.14 -0.19
CA SER A 96 -1.33 -18.78 -0.78
C SER A 96 -1.01 -17.29 -0.61
N ALA A 97 -1.99 -16.41 -0.85
CA ALA A 97 -1.80 -14.96 -0.71
C ALA A 97 -1.63 -14.52 0.75
N VAL A 98 -2.31 -15.17 1.71
CA VAL A 98 -2.11 -14.90 3.15
C VAL A 98 -0.68 -15.23 3.55
N ALA A 99 -0.22 -16.44 3.20
CA ALA A 99 1.11 -16.94 3.58
C ALA A 99 2.25 -16.17 2.89
N GLU A 100 2.19 -15.99 1.57
CA GLU A 100 3.30 -15.43 0.79
C GLU A 100 3.40 -13.90 0.89
N CYS A 101 2.28 -13.21 1.10
CA CYS A 101 2.32 -11.77 1.34
C CYS A 101 2.51 -11.45 2.84
N GLY A 102 2.49 -12.44 3.74
CA GLY A 102 2.68 -12.24 5.18
C GLY A 102 1.53 -11.46 5.82
N PHE A 103 0.29 -11.75 5.44
CA PHE A 103 -0.88 -11.28 6.19
C PHE A 103 -1.06 -12.12 7.45
N VAL A 104 -1.72 -11.54 8.45
CA VAL A 104 -1.98 -12.20 9.74
C VAL A 104 -3.01 -13.32 9.54
N ASP A 105 -4.07 -13.01 8.81
CA ASP A 105 -5.17 -13.93 8.52
C ASP A 105 -5.94 -13.46 7.26
N LEU A 106 -6.96 -14.24 6.91
CA LEU A 106 -7.87 -13.94 5.79
C LEU A 106 -8.71 -12.68 6.02
N ALA A 107 -9.09 -12.37 7.27
CA ALA A 107 -9.87 -11.18 7.58
C ALA A 107 -9.07 -9.90 7.30
N HIS A 108 -7.77 -9.92 7.60
CA HIS A 108 -6.83 -8.85 7.30
C HIS A 108 -6.69 -8.64 5.79
N VAL A 109 -6.58 -9.73 5.01
CA VAL A 109 -6.60 -9.65 3.54
C VAL A 109 -7.92 -9.04 3.06
N ASN A 110 -9.06 -9.60 3.45
CA ASN A 110 -10.38 -9.15 2.97
C ASN A 110 -10.65 -7.68 3.30
N LYS A 111 -10.28 -7.23 4.51
CA LYS A 111 -10.45 -5.83 4.93
C LYS A 111 -9.71 -4.87 4.00
N HIS A 112 -8.42 -5.12 3.75
CA HIS A 112 -7.63 -4.23 2.89
C HIS A 112 -7.95 -4.43 1.41
N PHE A 113 -8.25 -5.65 0.97
CA PHE A 113 -8.67 -5.92 -0.42
C PHE A 113 -9.96 -5.16 -0.75
N LYS A 114 -10.94 -5.17 0.16
CA LYS A 114 -12.18 -4.39 0.02
C LYS A 114 -11.93 -2.90 0.06
N SER A 115 -11.01 -2.43 0.91
CA SER A 115 -10.64 -1.01 0.96
C SER A 115 -9.98 -0.51 -0.33
N VAL A 116 -9.27 -1.37 -1.06
CA VAL A 116 -8.53 -1.00 -2.28
C VAL A 116 -9.35 -1.25 -3.55
N TYR A 117 -10.08 -2.36 -3.64
CA TYR A 117 -10.78 -2.81 -4.86
C TYR A 117 -12.31 -2.87 -4.72
N GLY A 118 -12.88 -2.49 -3.58
CA GLY A 118 -14.34 -2.44 -3.36
C GLY A 118 -15.02 -3.78 -3.10
N THR A 119 -14.34 -4.92 -3.30
CA THR A 119 -14.86 -6.28 -3.06
C THR A 119 -13.89 -7.09 -2.18
N THR A 120 -14.36 -8.14 -1.51
CA THR A 120 -13.48 -9.02 -0.73
C THR A 120 -12.60 -9.87 -1.64
N ALA A 121 -11.46 -10.35 -1.14
CA ALA A 121 -10.58 -11.25 -1.91
C ALA A 121 -11.29 -12.58 -2.24
N PHE A 122 -12.20 -13.01 -1.36
CA PHE A 122 -13.02 -14.20 -1.56
C PHE A 122 -14.03 -14.04 -2.70
N GLU A 123 -14.83 -12.97 -2.69
CA GLU A 123 -15.74 -12.65 -3.80
C GLU A 123 -14.98 -12.49 -5.12
N TYR A 124 -13.85 -11.78 -5.08
CA TYR A 124 -12.98 -11.61 -6.23
C TYR A 124 -12.50 -12.95 -6.83
N LEU A 125 -12.09 -13.92 -6.00
CA LEU A 125 -11.69 -15.25 -6.47
C LEU A 125 -12.86 -15.97 -7.17
N SER A 126 -14.06 -15.90 -6.61
CA SER A 126 -15.26 -16.51 -7.21
C SER A 126 -15.53 -15.95 -8.62
N HIS A 127 -15.38 -14.65 -8.82
CA HIS A 127 -15.49 -14.02 -10.15
C HIS A 127 -14.37 -14.44 -11.11
N VAL A 128 -13.15 -14.59 -10.58
CA VAL A 128 -12.00 -15.03 -11.36
C VAL A 128 -12.15 -16.48 -11.83
N ASN A 129 -12.80 -17.35 -11.04
CA ASN A 129 -13.11 -18.74 -11.38
C ASN A 129 -14.37 -18.90 -12.25
N GLY A 130 -15.35 -18.00 -12.14
CA GLY A 130 -16.63 -18.06 -12.85
C GLY A 130 -16.66 -17.59 -14.31
N GLY A 131 -15.51 -17.27 -14.92
CA GLY A 131 -15.43 -16.86 -16.32
C GLY A 131 -15.79 -15.40 -16.58
N GLY A 132 -14.77 -14.53 -16.54
CA GLY A 132 -14.68 -13.35 -17.40
C GLY A 132 -15.63 -12.18 -17.11
N ARG A 133 -15.28 -11.32 -16.14
CA ARG A 133 -15.30 -9.85 -16.26
C ARG A 133 -14.61 -9.26 -15.03
N ARG A 134 -13.57 -8.44 -15.25
CA ARG A 134 -12.88 -7.72 -14.17
C ARG A 134 -13.89 -6.77 -13.50
N PRO A 135 -13.86 -6.59 -12.17
CA PRO A 135 -14.65 -5.55 -11.52
C PRO A 135 -14.23 -4.20 -12.12
N CYS A 136 -15.21 -3.42 -12.59
CA CYS A 136 -14.95 -2.08 -13.10
C CYS A 136 -14.37 -1.21 -11.98
N ARG A 137 -13.36 -0.42 -12.37
CA ARG A 137 -12.61 0.52 -11.54
C ARG A 137 -13.47 1.68 -11.07
#